data_AF-A0A2V9SGC0-F1
#
_entry.id   AF-A0A2V9SGC0-F1
#
_cell.length_a   1.000
_cell.length_b   1.000
_cell.length_c   1.000
_cell.angle_alpha   90.00
_cell.angle_beta   90.00
_cell.angle_gamma   90.00
#
_symmetry.space_group_name_H-M   'P 1'
#
loop_
_entity.id
_entity.type
_entity.pdbx_description
1 polymer ?
#
loop_
_entity_poly.entity_id
_entity_poly.type
_entity_poly.pdbx_seq_one_letter_code
_entity_poly.pdbx_strand_id
1 'polypeptide(L)' 'PPKMGRKRRERSPDPRYVEGQRLLVEAMRYLTQSDPVSNRGAIELISEHVRTRFRMTDSPLG' A
#
# COMPACT_ATOMS: atom_id res chain seq x y z
N PRO A 1 -35.88 11.71 -13.94
CA PRO A 1 -34.59 11.89 -13.23
C PRO A 1 -34.02 10.54 -12.75
N PRO A 2 -32.80 10.13 -13.15
CA PRO A 2 -32.30 8.81 -12.78
C PRO A 2 -31.84 8.82 -11.32
N LYS A 3 -32.37 7.89 -10.52
CA LYS A 3 -32.00 7.68 -9.11
C LYS A 3 -30.62 7.02 -9.06
N MET A 4 -29.60 7.79 -8.67
CA MET A 4 -28.27 7.27 -8.36
C MET A 4 -28.31 6.52 -7.02
N GLY A 5 -28.72 5.24 -7.06
CA GLY A 5 -28.47 4.32 -5.95
C GLY A 5 -26.97 4.23 -5.73
N ARG A 6 -26.47 4.80 -4.63
CA ARG A 6 -25.08 4.67 -4.17
C ARG A 6 -24.82 3.22 -3.79
N LYS A 7 -24.53 2.38 -4.78
CA LYS A 7 -23.98 1.04 -4.56
C LYS A 7 -22.59 1.25 -3.98
N ARG A 8 -22.45 1.17 -2.65
CA ARG A 8 -21.15 1.00 -1.99
C ARG A 8 -20.55 -0.26 -2.63
N ARG A 9 -19.68 -0.07 -3.63
CA ARG A 9 -18.82 -1.15 -4.11
C ARG A 9 -17.94 -1.50 -2.92
N GLU A 10 -18.21 -2.63 -2.28
CA GLU A 10 -17.21 -3.28 -1.44
C GLU A 10 -16.00 -3.51 -2.33
N ARG A 11 -14.99 -2.67 -2.16
CA ARG A 11 -13.70 -2.82 -2.82
C ARG A 11 -13.03 -4.01 -2.12
N SER A 12 -13.34 -5.22 -2.58
CA SER A 12 -12.44 -6.34 -2.30
C SER A 12 -11.09 -5.99 -2.93
N PRO A 13 -10.00 -5.95 -2.14
CA PRO A 13 -8.69 -5.74 -2.72
C PRO A 13 -8.41 -6.90 -3.68
N ASP A 14 -8.13 -6.58 -4.94
CA ASP A 14 -7.73 -7.56 -5.94
C ASP A 14 -6.61 -8.44 -5.34
N PRO A 15 -6.68 -9.77 -5.40
CA PRO A 15 -5.64 -10.64 -4.87
C PRO A 15 -4.21 -10.26 -5.33
N ARG A 16 -4.07 -9.72 -6.55
CA ARG A 16 -2.80 -9.21 -7.09
C ARG A 16 -2.28 -7.99 -6.34
N TYR A 17 -3.20 -7.17 -5.84
CA TYR A 17 -2.88 -6.01 -5.01
C TYR A 17 -2.29 -6.46 -3.67
N VAL A 18 -2.86 -7.50 -3.04
CA VAL A 18 -2.39 -8.06 -1.76
C VAL A 18 -0.99 -8.69 -1.89
N GLU A 19 -0.77 -9.44 -2.96
CA GLU A 19 0.53 -10.06 -3.25
C GLU A 19 1.62 -8.99 -3.48
N GLY A 20 1.30 -7.93 -4.22
CA GLY A 20 2.20 -6.80 -4.41
C GLY A 20 2.58 -6.10 -3.09
N GLN A 21 1.65 -5.95 -2.13
CA GLN A 21 1.99 -5.37 -0.83
C GLN A 21 2.96 -6.26 -0.06
N ARG A 22 2.70 -7.57 -0.03
CA ARG A 22 3.55 -8.54 0.68
C ARG A 22 4.97 -8.51 0.13
N LEU A 23 5.10 -8.50 -1.20
CA LEU A 23 6.40 -8.42 -1.86
C LEU A 23 7.17 -7.13 -1.48
N LEU A 24 6.50 -5.98 -1.45
CA LEU A 24 7.14 -4.71 -1.08
C LEU A 24 7.57 -4.68 0.40
N VAL A 25 6.78 -5.27 1.30
CA VAL A 25 7.14 -5.42 2.72
C VAL A 25 8.35 -6.34 2.88
N GLU A 26 8.37 -7.45 2.15
CA GLU A 26 9.49 -8.41 2.18
C GLU A 26 10.78 -7.82 1.61
N ALA A 27 10.67 -7.02 0.54
CA ALA A 27 11.80 -6.26 0.00
C ALA A 27 12.38 -5.28 1.03
N MET A 28 11.54 -4.50 1.73
CA MET A 28 12.02 -3.61 2.80
C MET A 28 12.70 -4.38 3.93
N ARG A 29 12.15 -5.54 4.32
CA ARG A 29 12.76 -6.42 5.33
C ARG A 29 14.16 -6.87 4.90
N TYR A 30 14.30 -7.34 3.67
CA TYR A 30 15.58 -7.76 3.11
C TYR A 30 16.61 -6.61 3.08
N LEU A 31 16.21 -5.44 2.61
CA LEU A 31 17.08 -4.25 2.56
C LEU A 31 17.55 -3.81 3.95
N THR A 32 16.66 -3.90 4.94
CA THR A 32 16.97 -3.55 6.34
C THR A 32 17.91 -4.59 6.98
N GLN A 33 17.76 -5.87 6.66
CA GLN A 33 18.60 -6.95 7.20
C GLN A 33 19.98 -7.03 6.54
N SER A 34 20.09 -6.66 5.26
CA SER A 34 21.34 -6.72 4.50
C SER A 34 22.29 -5.57 4.86
N ASP A 35 21.82 -4.34 4.73
CA ASP A 35 22.55 -3.13 5.14
C ASP A 35 21.60 -1.92 5.17
N PRO A 36 21.10 -1.50 6.34
CA PRO A 36 20.13 -0.41 6.42
C PRO A 36 20.73 0.96 6.08
N VAL A 37 22.05 1.14 6.21
CA VAL A 37 22.71 2.43 5.93
C VAL A 37 22.87 2.60 4.43
N SER A 38 23.42 1.59 3.75
CA SER A 38 23.60 1.61 2.30
C SER A 38 22.27 1.56 1.54
N ASN A 39 21.23 0.94 2.12
CA ASN A 39 19.92 0.80 1.47
C ASN A 39 18.89 1.85 1.86
N ARG A 40 19.26 2.88 2.64
CA ARG A 40 18.33 3.88 3.18
C ARG A 40 17.40 4.49 2.11
N GLY A 41 17.95 4.91 0.97
CA GLY A 41 17.17 5.53 -0.11
C GLY A 41 16.14 4.58 -0.73
N ALA A 42 16.48 3.30 -0.89
CA ALA A 42 15.55 2.30 -1.39
C ALA A 42 14.42 2.02 -0.37
N ILE A 43 14.76 1.94 0.91
CA ILE A 43 13.79 1.76 2.00
C ILE A 43 12.83 2.95 2.06
N GLU A 44 13.33 4.18 1.95
CA GLU A 44 12.52 5.41 1.94
C GLU A 44 11.56 5.43 0.75
N LEU A 45 12.04 5.13 -0.46
CA LEU A 45 11.23 5.08 -1.68
C LEU A 45 10.09 4.06 -1.57
N ILE A 46 10.40 2.83 -1.14
CA ILE A 46 9.38 1.78 -0.99
C ILE A 46 8.40 2.15 0.13
N SER A 47 8.89 2.69 1.25
CA SER A 47 8.03 3.16 2.34
C SER A 47 7.07 4.27 1.88
N GLU A 48 7.52 5.19 1.04
CA GLU A 48 6.67 6.23 0.45
C GLU A 48 5.63 5.64 -0.50
N HIS A 49 6.01 4.70 -1.37
CA HIS A 49 5.08 4.00 -2.26
C HIS A 49 3.98 3.29 -1.48
N VAL A 50 4.36 2.58 -0.42
CA VAL A 50 3.45 1.88 0.49
C VAL A 50 2.53 2.91 1.16
N ARG A 51 3.06 3.97 1.76
CA ARG A 51 2.23 5.00 2.43
C ARG A 51 1.27 5.70 1.48
N THR A 52 1.71 6.11 0.28
CA THR A 52 0.89 6.89 -0.66
C THR A 52 -0.17 6.04 -1.36
N ARG A 53 0.11 4.77 -1.64
CA ARG A 53 -0.83 3.86 -2.30
C ARG A 53 -1.78 3.17 -1.32
N PHE A 54 -1.41 3.03 -0.04
CA PHE A 54 -2.24 2.40 0.99
C PHE A 54 -2.93 3.38 1.95
N ARG A 55 -2.58 4.69 1.98
CA ARG A 55 -3.32 5.72 2.77
C ARG A 55 -4.72 6.07 2.26
N MET A 56 -5.26 5.38 1.26
CA MET A 56 -6.65 5.58 0.79
C MET A 56 -7.61 4.46 1.20
N THR A 57 -7.34 3.70 2.26
CA THR A 57 -8.36 2.87 2.94
C THR A 57 -8.82 3.41 4.28
N ASP A 58 -8.04 4.25 4.96
CA ASP A 58 -8.50 4.93 6.17
C ASP A 58 -8.76 6.41 5.84
N SER A 59 -10.00 6.72 5.47
CA SER A 59 -10.48 8.10 5.61
C SER A 59 -10.39 8.47 7.10
N PRO A 60 -9.70 9.55 7.49
CA PRO A 60 -9.72 10.03 8.87
C PRO A 60 -11.03 10.79 9.18
N LEU A 61 -12.15 10.37 8.60
CA LEU A 61 -13.47 10.93 8.85
C LEU A 61 -14.43 9.76 9.03
N GLY A 62 -15.03 9.69 10.21
CA GLY A 62 -16.10 8.76 10.56
C GLY A 62 -17.38 8.96 9.75
#